data_AF-A0A918ASP6-F1
#
_entry.id   AF-A0A918ASP6-F1
#
_cell.length_a   1.000
_cell.length_b   1.000
_cell.length_c   1.000
_cell.angle_alpha   90.00
_cell.angle_beta   90.00
_cell.angle_gamma   90.00
#
_symmetry.space_group_name_H-M   'P 1'
#
loop_
_entity.id
_entity.type
_entity.pdbx_description
1 polymer ?
#
loop_
_entity_poly.entity_id
_entity_poly.type
_entity_poly.pdbx_seq_one_letter_code
_entity_poly.pdbx_strand_id
1 'polypeptide(L)'
;MSTQREPQPDQHGFVLMGRTDVHGAHLAMFNMPEHTYQVILRLVLGLDGNGQDAREKYLDALAEDPSSPVIVVNPESHKMLLPDLIDQGSFPAEIWQLPGNDFGKRRVVATGLDVWIEAVLQNRKFDPTETPPARPRYQLFGTSQESHMAHYMTWQPDYQLVLDVTGVQGLSDYELRWGTWVELTRIAENHSPTSDPMAPHRYRSIDAVTVEGGRPVSITVEATRWFDTKYLNMPAHSAQSFTELAAPAAAV
;
A
#
# COMPACT_ATOMS: atom_id res chain seq x y z
N MET A 1 -31.37 -1.97 2.71
CA MET A 1 -30.46 -0.97 3.32
C MET A 1 -29.54 -1.74 4.25
N SER A 2 -28.31 -2.02 3.82
CA SER A 2 -27.31 -2.62 4.71
C SER A 2 -26.97 -1.57 5.77
N THR A 3 -27.21 -1.88 7.04
CA THR A 3 -26.71 -1.06 8.15
C THR A 3 -25.20 -1.13 8.10
N GLN A 4 -24.52 -0.05 7.66
CA GLN A 4 -23.07 0.02 7.79
C GLN A 4 -22.73 -0.16 9.27
N ARG A 5 -21.91 -1.17 9.56
CA ARG A 5 -21.40 -1.42 10.90
C ARG A 5 -20.41 -0.29 11.24
N GLU A 6 -20.43 0.18 12.48
CA GLU A 6 -19.41 1.10 12.97
C GLU A 6 -18.02 0.44 12.92
N PRO A 7 -16.96 1.16 12.51
CA PRO A 7 -15.60 0.62 12.48
C PRO A 7 -15.19 0.16 13.87
N GLN A 8 -14.49 -0.98 13.93
CA GLN A 8 -13.94 -1.53 15.16
C GLN A 8 -12.41 -1.57 15.08
N PRO A 9 -11.70 -1.53 16.23
CA PRO A 9 -10.25 -1.74 16.21
C PRO A 9 -9.88 -3.05 15.52
N ASP A 10 -8.89 -3.02 14.63
CA ASP A 10 -8.39 -4.19 13.91
C ASP A 10 -6.87 -4.13 13.67
N GLN A 11 -6.34 -5.17 13.02
CA GLN A 11 -4.99 -5.17 12.45
C GLN A 11 -5.01 -4.45 11.10
N HIS A 12 -4.11 -3.50 10.90
CA HIS A 12 -3.90 -2.73 9.68
C HIS A 12 -2.50 -3.02 9.13
N GLY A 13 -2.44 -3.66 7.97
CA GLY A 13 -1.21 -3.95 7.26
C GLY A 13 -0.86 -2.85 6.27
N PHE A 14 0.43 -2.56 6.12
CA PHE A 14 0.95 -1.63 5.13
C PHE A 14 2.05 -2.31 4.32
N VAL A 15 1.91 -2.34 3.00
CA VAL A 15 2.98 -2.81 2.10
C VAL A 15 4.14 -1.84 2.20
N LEU A 16 5.30 -2.37 2.55
CA LEU A 16 6.53 -1.59 2.66
C LEU A 16 7.16 -1.37 1.29
N MET A 17 7.66 -0.16 1.09
CA MET A 17 8.41 0.25 -0.09
C MET A 17 9.62 1.08 0.35
N GLY A 18 10.60 1.18 -0.54
CA GLY A 18 11.78 2.02 -0.35
C GLY A 18 12.83 1.36 0.54
N ARG A 19 14.07 1.66 0.24
CA ARG A 19 15.26 1.18 0.93
C ARG A 19 15.85 2.27 1.79
N THR A 20 15.88 3.51 1.29
CA THR A 20 16.41 4.68 2.01
C THR A 20 15.33 5.22 2.91
N ASP A 21 14.23 5.69 2.32
CA ASP A 21 13.04 6.18 2.99
C ASP A 21 11.96 5.11 2.92
N VAL A 22 11.59 4.55 4.07
CA VAL A 22 10.59 3.48 4.12
C VAL A 22 9.20 4.11 4.04
N HIS A 23 8.38 3.61 3.12
CA HIS A 23 6.99 3.99 2.97
C HIS A 23 6.07 2.80 3.25
N GLY A 24 4.84 3.07 3.68
CA GLY A 24 3.81 2.05 3.90
C GLY A 24 2.52 2.41 3.18
N ALA A 25 2.01 1.54 2.32
CA ALA A 25 0.71 1.68 1.67
C ALA A 25 -0.31 0.72 2.32
N HIS A 26 -1.37 1.27 2.91
CA HIS A 26 -2.38 0.50 3.65
C HIS A 26 -3.09 -0.52 2.77
N LEU A 27 -3.20 -1.76 3.24
CA LEU A 27 -3.93 -2.85 2.61
C LEU A 27 -5.44 -2.66 2.82
N ALA A 28 -6.06 -1.95 1.90
CA ALA A 28 -7.43 -1.49 2.05
C ALA A 28 -8.45 -2.57 1.66
N MET A 29 -9.66 -2.48 2.23
CA MET A 29 -10.78 -3.35 1.87
C MET A 29 -12.07 -2.53 1.86
N PHE A 30 -12.80 -2.53 0.74
CA PHE A 30 -13.99 -1.69 0.58
C PHE A 30 -15.17 -2.09 1.46
N ASN A 31 -15.22 -3.34 1.90
CA ASN A 31 -16.38 -3.90 2.60
C ASN A 31 -16.14 -4.11 4.11
N MET A 32 -15.01 -3.64 4.65
CA MET A 32 -14.70 -3.64 6.09
C MET A 32 -14.57 -2.19 6.56
N PRO A 33 -15.52 -1.64 7.34
CA PRO A 33 -15.53 -0.23 7.72
C PRO A 33 -14.19 0.28 8.28
N GLU A 34 -13.52 -0.51 9.09
CA GLU A 34 -12.19 -0.29 9.65
C GLU A 34 -11.06 -0.19 8.60
N HIS A 35 -11.22 -0.81 7.43
CA HIS A 35 -10.25 -0.82 6.32
C HIS A 35 -10.65 0.07 5.13
N THR A 36 -11.71 0.88 5.26
CA THR A 36 -12.24 1.75 4.17
C THR A 36 -11.43 3.05 3.97
N TYR A 37 -10.11 2.93 3.97
CA TYR A 37 -9.21 4.07 3.80
C TYR A 37 -8.09 3.75 2.83
N GLN A 38 -7.79 4.71 1.97
CA GLN A 38 -6.53 4.78 1.26
C GLN A 38 -5.55 5.60 2.10
N VAL A 39 -4.48 4.94 2.55
CA VAL A 39 -3.44 5.55 3.39
C VAL A 39 -2.07 5.24 2.83
N ILE A 40 -1.21 6.27 2.75
CA ILE A 40 0.20 6.15 2.39
C ILE A 40 1.00 6.96 3.39
N LEU A 41 1.97 6.31 4.03
CA LEU A 41 2.79 6.86 5.12
C LEU A 41 4.27 6.79 4.74
N ARG A 42 5.06 7.73 5.28
CA ARG A 42 6.51 7.57 5.41
C ARG A 42 6.82 7.16 6.85
N LEU A 43 7.58 6.09 7.00
CA LEU A 43 7.73 5.35 8.25
C LEU A 43 9.19 5.29 8.68
N VAL A 44 9.39 5.25 10.00
CA VAL A 44 10.67 4.91 10.64
C VAL A 44 10.46 3.60 11.39
N LEU A 45 11.24 2.58 11.03
CA LEU A 45 11.20 1.27 11.68
C LEU A 45 12.18 1.25 12.87
N GLY A 46 11.69 0.89 14.05
CA GLY A 46 12.50 0.81 15.26
C GLY A 46 13.40 -0.41 15.37
N LEU A 47 13.89 -0.62 16.59
CA LEU A 47 14.50 -1.89 16.97
C LEU A 47 13.39 -2.90 17.24
N ASP A 48 13.67 -4.17 16.94
CA ASP A 48 12.79 -5.28 17.30
C ASP A 48 12.89 -5.62 18.80
N GLY A 49 12.07 -6.60 19.25
CA GLY A 49 12.05 -7.03 20.64
C GLY A 49 13.37 -7.64 21.17
N ASN A 50 14.34 -7.91 20.29
CA ASN A 50 15.68 -8.37 20.64
C ASN A 50 16.73 -7.25 20.55
N GLY A 51 16.33 -6.00 20.27
CA GLY A 51 17.22 -4.86 20.09
C GLY A 51 17.96 -4.82 18.75
N GLN A 52 17.50 -5.58 17.74
CA GLN A 52 18.09 -5.59 16.40
C GLN A 52 17.38 -4.57 15.48
N ASP A 53 18.10 -3.99 14.52
CA ASP A 53 17.53 -3.03 13.57
C ASP A 53 16.48 -3.70 12.67
N ALA A 54 15.20 -3.31 12.82
CA ALA A 54 14.13 -3.91 12.03
C ALA A 54 14.15 -3.46 10.57
N ARG A 55 14.76 -2.31 10.25
CA ARG A 55 14.98 -1.88 8.86
C ARG A 55 15.97 -2.79 8.17
N GLU A 56 17.06 -3.17 8.83
CA GLU A 56 18.03 -4.12 8.27
C GLU A 56 17.35 -5.47 7.95
N LYS A 57 16.54 -6.00 8.88
CA LYS A 57 15.77 -7.23 8.65
C LYS A 57 14.78 -7.13 7.49
N TYR A 58 14.11 -5.99 7.35
CA TYR A 58 13.23 -5.71 6.21
C TYR A 58 14.01 -5.72 4.89
N LEU A 59 15.18 -5.06 4.84
CA LEU A 59 16.03 -5.03 3.65
C LEU A 59 16.59 -6.41 3.30
N ASP A 60 16.96 -7.21 4.30
CA ASP A 60 17.40 -8.60 4.12
C ASP A 60 16.28 -9.47 3.54
N ALA A 61 15.06 -9.34 4.07
CA ALA A 61 13.90 -10.05 3.53
C ALA A 61 13.64 -9.68 2.06
N LEU A 62 13.72 -8.39 1.71
CA LEU A 62 13.60 -7.94 0.33
C LEU A 62 14.74 -8.43 -0.57
N ALA A 63 15.96 -8.60 -0.05
CA ALA A 63 17.08 -9.12 -0.82
C ALA A 63 16.97 -10.64 -1.05
N GLU A 64 16.45 -11.38 -0.06
CA GLU A 64 16.25 -12.82 -0.11
C GLU A 64 15.16 -13.21 -1.11
N ASP A 65 14.03 -12.49 -1.12
CA ASP A 65 12.96 -12.67 -2.09
C ASP A 65 12.37 -11.31 -2.53
N PRO A 66 12.95 -10.70 -3.58
CA PRO A 66 12.52 -9.40 -4.09
C PRO A 66 11.09 -9.38 -4.65
N SER A 67 10.51 -10.55 -4.94
CA SER A 67 9.17 -10.69 -5.53
C SER A 67 8.05 -10.73 -4.48
N SER A 68 8.40 -11.03 -3.23
CA SER A 68 7.44 -11.15 -2.15
C SER A 68 7.21 -9.80 -1.47
N PRO A 69 5.94 -9.37 -1.34
CA PRO A 69 5.61 -8.21 -0.54
C PRO A 69 6.11 -8.37 0.89
N VAL A 70 6.70 -7.32 1.44
CA VAL A 70 6.95 -7.21 2.88
C VAL A 70 5.96 -6.19 3.42
N ILE A 71 5.28 -6.54 4.50
CA ILE A 71 4.29 -5.69 5.14
C ILE A 71 4.66 -5.41 6.58
N VAL A 72 4.28 -4.25 7.08
CA VAL A 72 4.27 -3.93 8.51
C VAL A 72 2.83 -3.89 8.99
N VAL A 73 2.57 -4.47 10.16
CA VAL A 73 1.21 -4.66 10.67
C VAL A 73 1.20 -4.50 12.18
N ASN A 74 0.19 -3.82 12.75
CA ASN A 74 0.02 -3.82 14.20
C ASN A 74 -0.39 -5.22 14.70
N PRO A 75 0.12 -5.67 15.85
CA PRO A 75 -0.10 -7.03 16.30
C PRO A 75 -1.56 -7.24 16.72
N GLU A 76 -2.02 -8.49 16.65
CA GLU A 76 -3.38 -8.90 17.04
C GLU A 76 -3.72 -8.50 18.50
N SER A 77 -2.70 -8.49 19.36
CA SER A 77 -2.83 -8.06 20.76
C SER A 77 -3.03 -6.54 20.93
N HIS A 78 -2.80 -5.75 19.88
CA HIS A 78 -2.91 -4.28 19.86
C HIS A 78 -3.67 -3.83 18.61
N LYS A 79 -4.92 -4.29 18.49
CA LYS A 79 -5.86 -3.78 17.49
C LYS A 79 -6.15 -2.30 17.72
N MET A 80 -6.22 -1.54 16.64
CA MET A 80 -6.41 -0.09 16.67
C MET A 80 -7.43 0.31 15.61
N LEU A 81 -8.09 1.45 15.78
CA LEU A 81 -8.73 2.11 14.65
C LEU A 81 -7.64 2.75 13.78
N LEU A 82 -7.74 2.63 12.47
CA LEU A 82 -6.74 3.22 11.56
C LEU A 82 -6.57 4.74 11.74
N PRO A 83 -7.62 5.56 11.92
CA PRO A 83 -7.45 6.97 12.25
C PRO A 83 -6.65 7.20 13.54
N ASP A 84 -6.95 6.45 14.60
CA ASP A 84 -6.25 6.57 15.89
C ASP A 84 -4.77 6.17 15.77
N LEU A 85 -4.46 5.14 14.98
CA LEU A 85 -3.10 4.72 14.68
C LEU A 85 -2.31 5.84 13.99
N ILE A 86 -2.93 6.54 13.05
CA ILE A 86 -2.31 7.66 12.33
C ILE A 86 -2.14 8.86 13.26
N ASP A 87 -3.17 9.22 14.02
CA ASP A 87 -3.18 10.39 14.92
C ASP A 87 -2.17 10.24 16.08
N GLN A 88 -1.94 9.01 16.56
CA GLN A 88 -0.92 8.74 17.57
C GLN A 88 0.51 8.97 17.04
N GLY A 89 0.73 8.90 15.73
CA GLY A 89 2.03 9.10 15.10
C GLY A 89 3.02 7.94 15.30
N SER A 90 2.64 6.89 16.02
CA SER A 90 3.41 5.65 16.17
C SER A 90 2.52 4.50 16.61
N PHE A 91 2.94 3.26 16.33
CA PHE A 91 2.22 2.06 16.74
C PHE A 91 3.16 0.86 16.94
N PRO A 92 2.83 -0.07 17.86
CA PRO A 92 3.53 -1.34 17.97
C PRO A 92 3.28 -2.17 16.71
N ALA A 93 4.29 -2.88 16.22
CA ALA A 93 4.20 -3.59 14.96
C ALA A 93 4.94 -4.93 14.93
N GLU A 94 4.63 -5.67 13.87
CA GLU A 94 5.37 -6.81 13.35
C GLU A 94 5.64 -6.58 11.87
N ILE A 95 6.72 -7.16 11.35
CA ILE A 95 7.05 -7.17 9.92
C ILE A 95 6.87 -8.59 9.42
N TRP A 96 6.09 -8.77 8.35
CA TRP A 96 5.87 -10.06 7.70
C TRP A 96 6.27 -10.00 6.23
N GLN A 97 6.84 -11.08 5.71
CA GLN A 97 7.01 -11.30 4.28
C GLN A 97 5.93 -12.26 3.78
N LEU A 98 5.37 -12.00 2.60
CA LEU A 98 4.25 -12.74 2.01
C LEU A 98 4.65 -13.47 0.72
N PRO A 99 5.33 -14.63 0.80
CA PRO A 99 5.64 -15.48 -0.36
C PRO A 99 4.48 -15.67 -1.34
N GLY A 100 4.64 -15.15 -2.56
CA GLY A 100 3.64 -15.26 -3.62
C GLY A 100 2.34 -14.49 -3.35
N ASN A 101 2.41 -13.42 -2.54
CA ASN A 101 1.25 -12.63 -2.13
C ASN A 101 0.18 -13.46 -1.38
N ASP A 102 0.64 -14.37 -0.52
CA ASP A 102 -0.20 -15.33 0.20
C ASP A 102 -0.03 -15.17 1.72
N PHE A 103 -1.07 -14.67 2.39
CA PHE A 103 -1.09 -14.55 3.84
C PHE A 103 -0.93 -15.90 4.56
N GLY A 104 -1.40 -16.99 3.96
CA GLY A 104 -1.26 -18.35 4.51
C GLY A 104 0.18 -18.86 4.52
N LYS A 105 1.07 -18.20 3.76
CA LYS A 105 2.51 -18.51 3.70
C LYS A 105 3.37 -17.46 4.38
N ARG A 106 2.76 -16.56 5.17
CA ARG A 106 3.48 -15.46 5.81
C ARG A 106 4.68 -15.98 6.60
N ARG A 107 5.79 -15.26 6.48
CA ARG A 107 6.99 -15.42 7.31
C ARG A 107 7.13 -14.19 8.18
N VAL A 108 7.30 -14.39 9.48
CA VAL A 108 7.62 -13.30 10.41
C VAL A 108 9.07 -12.89 10.24
N VAL A 109 9.31 -11.61 9.97
CA VAL A 109 10.63 -10.99 9.77
C VAL A 109 11.12 -10.32 11.05
N ALA A 110 10.25 -9.56 11.72
CA ALA A 110 10.54 -8.89 12.99
C ALA A 110 9.28 -8.76 13.84
N THR A 111 9.41 -8.75 15.16
CA THR A 111 8.31 -8.56 16.12
C THR A 111 8.74 -7.68 17.27
N GLY A 112 7.76 -7.10 17.97
CA GLY A 112 8.02 -6.31 19.17
C GLY A 112 8.79 -5.01 18.87
N LEU A 113 8.54 -4.42 17.70
CA LEU A 113 9.08 -3.12 17.32
C LEU A 113 7.99 -2.04 17.46
N ASP A 114 8.43 -0.80 17.63
CA ASP A 114 7.59 0.38 17.37
C ASP A 114 7.91 0.93 15.98
N VAL A 115 6.87 1.45 15.32
CA VAL A 115 6.95 2.15 14.04
C VAL A 115 6.48 3.58 14.26
N TRP A 116 7.26 4.55 13.79
CA TRP A 116 6.87 5.97 13.82
C TRP A 116 6.45 6.43 12.44
N ILE A 117 5.41 7.27 12.41
CA ILE A 117 4.91 7.92 11.22
C ILE A 117 5.62 9.27 11.10
N GLU A 118 6.57 9.37 10.18
CA GLU A 118 7.28 10.62 9.95
C GLU A 118 6.44 11.60 9.12
N ALA A 119 5.66 11.08 8.17
CA ALA A 119 4.76 11.88 7.35
C ALA A 119 3.56 11.07 6.86
N VAL A 120 2.43 11.75 6.72
CA VAL A 120 1.21 11.24 6.08
C VAL A 120 1.15 11.82 4.66
N LEU A 121 1.30 10.98 3.64
CA LEU A 121 1.24 11.38 2.23
C LEU A 121 -0.18 11.29 1.66
N GLN A 122 -0.96 10.36 2.19
CA GLN A 122 -2.37 10.20 1.87
C GLN A 122 -3.08 9.62 3.10
N ASN A 123 -4.22 10.22 3.44
CA ASN A 123 -5.14 9.68 4.42
C ASN A 123 -6.56 10.06 4.00
N ARG A 124 -7.24 9.16 3.30
CA ARG A 124 -8.54 9.42 2.72
C ARG A 124 -9.48 8.24 2.97
N LYS A 125 -10.61 8.51 3.60
CA LYS A 125 -11.72 7.56 3.68
C LYS A 125 -12.38 7.43 2.31
N PHE A 126 -12.69 6.20 1.89
CA PHE A 126 -13.42 5.98 0.65
C PHE A 126 -14.84 6.51 0.75
N ASP A 127 -15.31 7.09 -0.35
CA ASP A 127 -16.68 7.55 -0.51
C ASP A 127 -17.33 6.73 -1.63
N PRO A 128 -18.35 5.89 -1.35
CA PRO A 128 -19.02 5.08 -2.36
C PRO A 128 -19.82 5.92 -3.37
N THR A 129 -19.93 7.22 -3.17
CA THR A 129 -20.56 8.16 -4.10
C THR A 129 -19.55 8.94 -4.95
N GLU A 130 -18.25 8.72 -4.72
CA GLU A 130 -17.20 9.34 -5.51
C GLU A 130 -17.28 8.92 -6.98
N THR A 131 -17.14 9.90 -7.87
CA THR A 131 -17.00 9.64 -9.31
C THR A 131 -15.53 9.31 -9.61
N PRO A 132 -15.22 8.14 -10.19
CA PRO A 132 -13.85 7.80 -10.56
C PRO A 132 -13.26 8.81 -11.55
N PRO A 133 -11.94 9.06 -11.49
CA PRO A 133 -11.29 9.93 -12.47
C PRO A 133 -11.42 9.34 -13.88
N ALA A 134 -11.56 10.20 -14.89
CA ALA A 134 -11.72 9.78 -16.28
C ALA A 134 -10.47 9.09 -16.87
N ARG A 135 -9.34 9.15 -16.17
CA ARG A 135 -8.06 8.55 -16.52
C ARG A 135 -7.46 7.88 -15.28
N PRO A 136 -6.60 6.87 -15.47
CA PRO A 136 -5.86 6.29 -14.37
C PRO A 136 -5.06 7.34 -13.62
N ARG A 137 -5.35 7.46 -12.33
CA ARG A 137 -4.71 8.40 -11.43
C ARG A 137 -3.84 7.66 -10.43
N TYR A 138 -2.64 8.18 -10.21
CA TYR A 138 -1.67 7.60 -9.29
C TYR A 138 -1.01 8.70 -8.46
N GLN A 139 -0.63 8.38 -7.23
CA GLN A 139 0.28 9.22 -6.44
C GLN A 139 1.71 8.75 -6.69
N LEU A 140 2.56 9.67 -7.16
CA LEU A 140 4.01 9.47 -7.22
C LEU A 140 4.66 10.05 -5.97
N PHE A 141 5.49 9.28 -5.28
CA PHE A 141 6.16 9.73 -4.07
C PHE A 141 7.55 9.10 -3.89
N GLY A 142 8.36 9.67 -3.01
CA GLY A 142 9.73 9.24 -2.72
C GLY A 142 10.75 10.32 -3.11
N THR A 143 11.78 9.93 -3.84
CA THR A 143 12.85 10.79 -4.35
C THR A 143 13.18 10.45 -5.81
N SER A 144 13.88 11.32 -6.53
CA SER A 144 14.33 11.04 -7.91
C SER A 144 15.20 9.78 -8.04
N GLN A 145 15.84 9.32 -6.96
CA GLN A 145 16.65 8.10 -6.93
C GLN A 145 15.86 6.85 -6.53
N GLU A 146 14.78 7.03 -5.77
CA GLU A 146 13.93 5.96 -5.25
C GLU A 146 12.49 6.48 -5.15
N SER A 147 11.68 6.13 -6.15
CA SER A 147 10.29 6.58 -6.26
C SER A 147 9.34 5.39 -6.30
N HIS A 148 8.11 5.65 -5.87
CA HIS A 148 7.02 4.70 -5.86
C HIS A 148 5.77 5.32 -6.44
N MET A 149 4.85 4.46 -6.87
CA MET A 149 3.58 4.87 -7.44
C MET A 149 2.45 4.02 -6.86
N ALA A 150 1.37 4.67 -6.40
CA ALA A 150 0.20 3.99 -5.85
C ALA A 150 -1.10 4.42 -6.55
N HIS A 151 -1.93 3.46 -6.94
CA HIS A 151 -3.18 3.71 -7.66
C HIS A 151 -4.20 4.48 -6.81
N TYR A 152 -4.90 5.44 -7.41
CA TYR A 152 -6.03 6.14 -6.78
C TYR A 152 -7.29 5.26 -6.79
N MET A 153 -7.55 4.58 -5.68
CA MET A 153 -8.72 3.71 -5.53
C MET A 153 -9.97 4.52 -5.20
N THR A 154 -11.11 4.28 -5.82
CA THR A 154 -12.35 5.05 -5.55
C THR A 154 -13.32 4.27 -4.68
N TRP A 155 -14.06 3.35 -5.30
CA TRP A 155 -14.95 2.40 -4.63
C TRP A 155 -15.05 1.12 -5.45
N GLN A 156 -15.56 0.04 -4.86
CA GLN A 156 -15.64 -1.26 -5.52
C GLN A 156 -16.52 -1.27 -6.80
N PRO A 157 -16.18 -2.04 -7.84
CA PRO A 157 -14.93 -2.76 -7.97
C PRO A 157 -13.78 -1.78 -8.23
N ASP A 158 -12.61 -2.07 -7.67
CA ASP A 158 -11.37 -1.39 -8.03
C ASP A 158 -10.17 -2.34 -7.88
N TYR A 159 -8.94 -1.83 -8.00
CA TYR A 159 -7.73 -2.57 -7.71
C TYR A 159 -6.75 -1.76 -6.87
N GLN A 160 -6.01 -2.45 -5.99
CA GLN A 160 -4.90 -1.88 -5.27
C GLN A 160 -3.62 -2.22 -6.02
N LEU A 161 -2.86 -1.19 -6.40
CA LEU A 161 -1.58 -1.35 -7.08
C LEU A 161 -0.55 -0.42 -6.47
N VAL A 162 0.61 -1.01 -6.15
CA VAL A 162 1.79 -0.33 -5.63
C VAL A 162 2.99 -0.77 -6.44
N LEU A 163 3.76 0.19 -6.93
CA LEU A 163 4.86 -0.03 -7.87
C LEU A 163 6.12 0.70 -7.39
N ASP A 164 7.28 0.13 -7.71
CA ASP A 164 8.52 0.88 -7.77
C ASP A 164 8.68 1.48 -9.16
N VAL A 165 9.12 2.74 -9.19
CA VAL A 165 9.34 3.48 -10.42
C VAL A 165 10.68 4.20 -10.39
N THR A 166 11.24 4.38 -11.58
CA THR A 166 12.51 5.08 -11.78
C THR A 166 12.39 6.06 -12.94
N GLY A 167 13.45 6.86 -13.15
CA GLY A 167 13.51 7.77 -14.29
C GLY A 167 12.41 8.83 -14.28
N VAL A 168 11.91 9.22 -13.10
CA VAL A 168 10.86 10.22 -12.96
C VAL A 168 11.39 11.57 -13.46
N GLN A 169 10.79 12.09 -14.53
CA GLN A 169 11.13 13.39 -15.11
C GLN A 169 9.94 14.34 -15.00
N GLY A 170 10.22 15.63 -14.79
CA GLY A 170 9.20 16.68 -14.69
C GLY A 170 8.73 17.00 -13.26
N LEU A 171 9.25 16.29 -12.26
CA LEU A 171 9.00 16.54 -10.83
C LEU A 171 10.33 16.74 -10.09
N SER A 172 10.31 17.60 -9.07
CA SER A 172 11.42 17.80 -8.14
C SER A 172 11.36 16.79 -6.98
N ASP A 173 12.49 16.60 -6.29
CA ASP A 173 12.52 15.79 -5.05
C ASP A 173 11.57 16.33 -3.98
N TYR A 174 11.32 17.64 -3.94
CA TYR A 174 10.33 18.21 -3.00
C TYR A 174 8.91 17.72 -3.30
N GLU A 175 8.53 17.71 -4.57
CA GLU A 175 7.21 17.25 -5.03
C GLU A 175 7.04 15.74 -4.85
N LEU A 176 8.11 14.96 -5.08
CA LEU A 176 8.13 13.53 -4.80
C LEU A 176 8.06 13.25 -3.29
N ARG A 177 8.79 14.00 -2.47
CA ARG A 177 8.83 13.79 -1.03
C ARG A 177 7.47 13.95 -0.35
N TRP A 178 6.60 14.81 -0.90
CA TRP A 178 5.25 15.07 -0.40
C TRP A 178 4.15 14.37 -1.19
N GLY A 179 4.50 13.66 -2.25
CA GLY A 179 3.57 13.00 -3.13
C GLY A 179 2.93 13.96 -4.14
N THR A 180 2.89 13.54 -5.40
CA THR A 180 2.26 14.29 -6.49
C THR A 180 1.25 13.39 -7.21
N TRP A 181 0.03 13.87 -7.38
CA TRP A 181 -0.97 13.18 -8.19
C TRP A 181 -0.70 13.37 -9.68
N VAL A 182 -0.69 12.26 -10.41
CA VAL A 182 -0.54 12.24 -11.86
C VAL A 182 -1.65 11.41 -12.51
N GLU A 183 -2.02 11.78 -13.73
CA GLU A 183 -2.94 11.05 -14.58
C GLU A 183 -2.23 10.51 -15.82
N LEU A 184 -2.42 9.22 -16.10
CA LEU A 184 -1.82 8.57 -17.24
C LEU A 184 -2.53 8.99 -18.53
N THR A 185 -1.77 9.36 -19.56
CA THR A 185 -2.35 10.00 -20.75
C THR A 185 -2.72 9.03 -21.87
N ARG A 186 -2.16 7.81 -21.86
CA ARG A 186 -2.31 6.81 -22.93
C ARG A 186 -2.85 5.46 -22.47
N ILE A 187 -3.17 5.34 -21.19
CA ILE A 187 -3.69 4.11 -20.59
C ILE A 187 -5.14 4.38 -20.21
N ALA A 188 -6.03 3.49 -20.62
CA ALA A 188 -7.44 3.55 -20.23
C ALA A 188 -7.61 2.98 -18.82
N GLU A 189 -8.47 3.59 -18.03
CA GLU A 189 -8.80 3.09 -16.70
C GLU A 189 -9.57 1.77 -16.81
N ASN A 190 -9.21 0.81 -15.96
CA ASN A 190 -9.86 -0.48 -15.85
C ASN A 190 -9.93 -0.85 -14.37
N HIS A 191 -11.07 -0.55 -13.74
CA HIS A 191 -11.34 -0.83 -12.34
C HIS A 191 -11.53 -2.33 -12.01
N SER A 192 -11.41 -3.24 -12.97
CA SER A 192 -11.50 -4.68 -12.72
C SER A 192 -10.49 -5.47 -13.56
N PRO A 193 -9.18 -5.16 -13.43
CA PRO A 193 -8.17 -5.83 -14.21
C PRO A 193 -7.98 -7.26 -13.69
N THR A 194 -7.81 -8.24 -14.59
CA THR A 194 -7.56 -9.64 -14.20
C THR A 194 -6.08 -9.93 -13.91
N SER A 195 -5.21 -8.96 -14.14
CA SER A 195 -3.76 -9.01 -13.97
C SER A 195 -3.24 -7.59 -13.79
N ASP A 196 -2.06 -7.43 -13.20
CA ASP A 196 -1.41 -6.12 -13.03
C ASP A 196 -1.48 -5.27 -14.32
N PRO A 197 -2.23 -4.15 -14.31
CA PRO A 197 -2.41 -3.32 -15.49
C PRO A 197 -1.13 -2.59 -15.89
N MET A 198 -0.13 -2.49 -15.02
CA MET A 198 1.10 -1.70 -15.20
C MET A 198 2.37 -2.56 -15.17
N ALA A 199 2.23 -3.89 -15.28
CA ALA A 199 3.35 -4.81 -15.15
C ALA A 199 4.57 -4.37 -15.99
N PRO A 200 5.82 -4.44 -15.47
CA PRO A 200 7.01 -3.86 -16.11
C PRO A 200 7.26 -4.31 -17.56
N HIS A 201 6.81 -5.52 -17.92
CA HIS A 201 6.95 -6.06 -19.28
C HIS A 201 6.00 -5.40 -20.30
N ARG A 202 4.96 -4.69 -19.84
CA ARG A 202 3.96 -4.03 -20.69
C ARG A 202 4.35 -2.59 -21.04
N TYR A 203 4.93 -1.86 -20.10
CA TYR A 203 5.27 -0.45 -20.25
C TYR A 203 6.67 -0.16 -19.72
N ARG A 204 7.59 0.22 -20.61
CA ARG A 204 8.95 0.67 -20.21
C ARG A 204 8.99 2.15 -19.83
N SER A 205 8.08 2.95 -20.39
CA SER A 205 7.96 4.38 -20.15
C SER A 205 6.49 4.76 -20.22
N ILE A 206 6.06 5.59 -19.28
CA ILE A 206 4.67 6.00 -19.13
C ILE A 206 4.63 7.51 -19.12
N ASP A 207 3.81 8.05 -20.02
CA ASP A 207 3.56 9.49 -20.12
C ASP A 207 2.34 9.83 -19.26
N ALA A 208 2.55 10.71 -18.29
CA ALA A 208 1.54 11.22 -17.39
C ALA A 208 1.52 12.75 -17.40
N VAL A 209 0.50 13.32 -16.77
CA VAL A 209 0.44 14.75 -16.46
C VAL A 209 0.12 14.94 -14.99
N THR A 210 0.68 15.96 -14.36
CA THR A 210 0.27 16.33 -12.99
C THR A 210 -1.19 16.73 -12.98
N VAL A 211 -1.95 16.24 -12.00
CA VAL A 211 -3.36 16.64 -11.80
C VAL A 211 -3.41 18.16 -11.57
N GLU A 212 -2.48 18.68 -10.78
CA GLU A 212 -2.30 20.11 -10.58
C GLU A 212 -1.48 20.71 -11.73
N GLY A 213 -2.12 21.51 -12.58
CA GLY A 213 -1.45 22.29 -13.61
C GLY A 213 -1.06 21.55 -14.90
N GLY A 214 -1.29 20.24 -15.01
CA GLY A 214 -1.16 19.50 -16.28
C GLY A 214 0.27 19.40 -16.81
N ARG A 215 1.29 19.46 -15.95
CA ARG A 215 2.69 19.39 -16.39
C ARG A 215 3.04 17.96 -16.84
N PRO A 216 3.74 17.79 -17.97
CA PRO A 216 4.18 16.47 -18.41
C PRO A 216 5.12 15.80 -17.40
N VAL A 217 4.88 14.52 -17.14
CA VAL A 217 5.71 13.65 -16.31
C VAL A 217 6.01 12.38 -17.09
N SER A 218 7.26 11.91 -17.04
CA SER A 218 7.64 10.61 -17.61
C SER A 218 8.16 9.70 -16.51
N ILE A 219 7.79 8.42 -16.58
CA ILE A 219 8.00 7.43 -15.51
C ILE A 219 8.39 6.08 -16.13
N THR A 220 9.37 5.40 -15.56
CA THR A 220 9.67 3.99 -15.88
C THR A 220 9.19 3.09 -14.76
N VAL A 221 8.38 2.08 -15.08
CA VAL A 221 7.96 1.07 -14.09
C VAL A 221 9.04 0.03 -13.95
N GLU A 222 9.51 -0.20 -12.73
CA GLU A 222 10.57 -1.17 -12.45
C GLU A 222 10.01 -2.49 -11.92
N ALA A 223 9.17 -2.42 -10.88
CA ALA A 223 8.67 -3.60 -10.21
C ALA A 223 7.27 -3.37 -9.63
N THR A 224 6.52 -4.46 -9.54
CA THR A 224 5.23 -4.50 -8.85
C THR A 224 5.46 -4.95 -7.41
N ARG A 225 5.10 -4.10 -6.45
CA ARG A 225 5.23 -4.40 -5.01
C ARG A 225 3.97 -5.02 -4.44
N TRP A 226 2.82 -4.60 -4.95
CA TRP A 226 1.53 -5.15 -4.56
C TRP A 226 0.53 -5.01 -5.69
N PHE A 227 -0.20 -6.07 -5.96
CA PHE A 227 -1.38 -6.02 -6.83
C PHE A 227 -2.47 -6.89 -6.21
N ASP A 228 -3.63 -6.29 -5.96
CA ASP A 228 -4.78 -6.99 -5.42
C ASP A 228 -6.09 -6.49 -6.03
N THR A 229 -6.90 -7.44 -6.45
CA THR A 229 -8.30 -7.26 -6.87
C THR A 229 -9.24 -8.15 -6.08
N LYS A 230 -8.70 -9.05 -5.24
CA LYS A 230 -9.46 -10.04 -4.51
C LYS A 230 -9.83 -9.47 -3.14
N TYR A 231 -8.85 -9.21 -2.28
CA TYR A 231 -9.10 -8.81 -0.89
C TYR A 231 -9.75 -7.43 -0.81
N LEU A 232 -9.33 -6.50 -1.65
CA LEU A 232 -9.90 -5.17 -1.77
C LEU A 232 -11.43 -5.18 -2.01
N ASN A 233 -11.89 -6.11 -2.86
CA ASN A 233 -13.29 -6.22 -3.28
C ASN A 233 -14.07 -7.34 -2.58
N MET A 234 -13.46 -8.06 -1.64
CA MET A 234 -14.10 -9.21 -0.97
C MET A 234 -15.38 -8.78 -0.24
N PRO A 235 -16.50 -9.53 -0.35
CA PRO A 235 -17.75 -9.19 0.32
C PRO A 235 -17.62 -9.01 1.84
N ALA A 236 -18.47 -8.16 2.43
CA ALA A 236 -18.47 -7.84 3.87
C ALA A 236 -18.60 -9.07 4.79
N HIS A 237 -19.25 -10.16 4.33
CA HIS A 237 -19.39 -11.39 5.12
C HIS A 237 -18.19 -12.33 5.04
N SER A 238 -17.22 -12.03 4.18
CA SER A 238 -15.91 -12.68 4.11
C SER A 238 -14.79 -11.82 4.68
N ALA A 239 -15.15 -10.72 5.37
CA ALA A 239 -14.26 -9.82 6.09
C ALA A 239 -13.44 -10.58 7.13
N GLN A 240 -12.28 -11.06 6.70
CA GLN A 240 -11.34 -11.81 7.52
C GLN A 240 -10.24 -10.87 7.98
N SER A 241 -9.91 -10.92 9.26
CA SER A 241 -8.71 -10.31 9.80
C SER A 241 -7.46 -10.89 9.12
N PHE A 242 -6.34 -10.18 9.17
CA PHE A 242 -5.07 -10.68 8.62
C PHE A 242 -4.64 -12.02 9.22
N THR A 243 -5.01 -12.30 10.47
CA THR A 243 -4.76 -13.60 11.11
C THR A 243 -5.63 -14.71 10.53
N GLU A 244 -6.89 -14.43 10.20
CA GLU A 244 -7.77 -15.39 9.52
C GLU A 244 -7.35 -15.63 8.07
N LEU A 245 -6.86 -14.59 7.37
CA LEU A 245 -6.27 -14.73 6.04
C LEU A 245 -5.00 -15.60 6.05
N ALA A 246 -4.29 -15.62 7.18
CA ALA A 246 -3.09 -16.41 7.36
C ALA A 246 -3.33 -17.84 7.85
N ALA A 247 -4.54 -18.14 8.34
CA ALA A 247 -4.88 -19.50 8.68
C ALA A 247 -4.99 -20.33 7.38
N PRO A 248 -4.35 -21.50 7.28
CA PRO A 248 -4.59 -22.38 6.15
C PRO A 248 -6.08 -22.70 6.10
N ALA A 249 -6.71 -22.56 4.92
CA ALA A 249 -8.09 -22.95 4.75
C ALA A 249 -8.24 -24.40 5.24
N ALA A 250 -9.05 -24.61 6.28
CA ALA A 250 -9.34 -25.96 6.76
C ALA A 250 -9.85 -26.76 5.56
N ALA A 251 -9.14 -27.82 5.19
CA ALA A 251 -9.59 -28.70 4.13
C ALA A 251 -10.96 -29.25 4.53
N VAL A 252 -12.00 -28.89 3.78
CA VAL A 252 -13.35 -29.47 3.86
C VAL A 252 -13.41 -30.69 2.95
#